data_AF-A0A1Q3GL16-F1
#
_entry.id   AF-A0A1Q3GL16-F1
#
_cell.length_a   1.000
_cell.length_b   1.000
_cell.length_c   1.000
_cell.angle_alpha   90.00
_cell.angle_beta   90.00
_cell.angle_gamma   90.00
#
_symmetry.space_group_name_H-M   'P 1'
#
loop_
_entity.id
_entity.type
_entity.pdbx_description
1 polymer ?
#
loop_
_entity_poly.entity_id
_entity_poly.type
_entity_poly.pdbx_seq_one_letter_code
_entity_poly.pdbx_strand_id
1 'polypeptide(L)'
;MDYINLKYFRSTTDESYFEPASNDTCCSFCNQNDSPIIELDDTLSIITTSSESLTNVCLNCLYEKKYAFEQQAEGGYLIKDSILTESEKYPYLKKSSDYASDLLPKEQALLAMDKSKIDELKRTPPFRAWQGAIWLVHCNDFMTFVGTWEHEDFIKHSPDGKAQKFFEEICDNGDDLYESQFGPQKSAHAECTFYAFECIHCKQYRGYIDNA
;
A
#
# COMPACT_ATOMS: atom_id res chain seq x y z
N MET A 1 19.64 -1.76 -6.51
CA MET A 1 18.24 -1.33 -6.37
C MET A 1 18.20 -0.34 -5.24
N ASP A 2 17.60 0.82 -5.49
CA ASP A 2 17.40 1.83 -4.46
C ASP A 2 16.32 1.36 -3.49
N TYR A 3 16.35 1.87 -2.27
CA TYR A 3 15.52 1.42 -1.16
C TYR A 3 14.80 2.60 -0.52
N ILE A 4 13.49 2.50 -0.35
CA ILE A 4 12.67 3.49 0.33
C ILE A 4 12.46 2.99 1.76
N ASN A 5 12.89 3.81 2.74
CA ASN A 5 12.78 3.49 4.16
C ASN A 5 12.03 4.61 4.89
N LEU A 6 10.71 4.60 4.73
CA LEU A 6 9.77 5.49 5.41
C LEU A 6 8.99 4.73 6.48
N LYS A 7 8.25 5.47 7.31
CA LYS A 7 7.48 4.88 8.42
C LYS A 7 6.55 3.75 7.94
N TYR A 8 5.83 3.96 6.84
CA TYR A 8 4.89 2.97 6.32
C TYR A 8 5.38 2.26 5.05
N PHE A 9 6.49 2.66 4.44
CA PHE A 9 7.03 1.95 3.26
C PHE A 9 8.46 1.57 3.50
N ARG A 10 8.75 0.27 3.52
CA ARG A 10 10.09 -0.26 3.73
C ARG A 10 10.37 -1.39 2.74
N SER A 11 10.60 -1.00 1.50
CA SER A 11 10.92 -1.92 0.40
C SER A 11 11.81 -1.23 -0.64
N THR A 12 12.14 -1.96 -1.70
CA THR A 12 12.87 -1.44 -2.85
C THR A 12 12.00 -0.47 -3.66
N THR A 13 12.62 0.42 -4.42
CA THR A 13 11.92 1.47 -5.17
C THR A 13 11.00 0.92 -6.27
N ASP A 14 11.32 -0.24 -6.86
CA ASP A 14 10.54 -0.96 -7.88
C ASP A 14 9.19 -1.49 -7.36
N GLU A 15 9.07 -1.64 -6.04
CA GLU A 15 7.81 -1.94 -5.37
C GLU A 15 6.90 -0.70 -5.24
N SER A 16 7.35 0.46 -5.73
CA SER A 16 6.56 1.67 -5.87
C SER A 16 6.39 2.04 -7.34
N TYR A 17 5.75 3.19 -7.61
CA TYR A 17 5.63 3.73 -8.96
C TYR A 17 6.83 4.61 -9.38
N PHE A 18 7.77 4.87 -8.46
CA PHE A 18 8.95 5.66 -8.79
C PHE A 18 9.91 4.86 -9.65
N GLU A 19 10.30 5.43 -10.77
CA GLU A 19 11.28 4.85 -11.69
C GLU A 19 12.56 5.71 -11.70
N PRO A 20 13.73 5.13 -12.06
CA PRO A 20 14.92 5.92 -12.33
C PRO A 20 14.61 6.99 -13.40
N ALA A 21 15.00 8.24 -13.13
CA ALA A 21 14.75 9.33 -14.05
C ALA A 21 15.48 9.11 -15.38
N SER A 22 14.77 9.33 -16.50
CA SER A 22 15.39 9.39 -17.82
C SER A 22 16.13 10.72 -18.01
N ASN A 23 17.06 10.79 -18.97
CA ASN A 23 17.81 12.02 -19.24
C ASN A 23 16.92 13.22 -19.60
N ASP A 24 15.73 12.98 -20.15
CA ASP A 24 14.82 14.01 -20.65
C ASP A 24 13.63 14.27 -19.72
N THR A 25 13.50 13.52 -18.61
CA THR A 25 12.39 13.66 -17.66
C THR A 25 12.84 14.41 -16.40
N CYS A 26 12.31 15.62 -16.19
CA CYS A 26 12.53 16.41 -14.97
C CYS A 26 11.26 16.50 -14.13
N CYS A 27 11.41 16.60 -12.81
CA CYS A 27 10.30 16.84 -11.91
C CYS A 27 9.69 18.24 -12.12
N SER A 28 8.37 18.32 -12.24
CA SER A 28 7.60 19.56 -12.40
C SER A 28 7.74 20.53 -11.22
N PHE A 29 8.22 20.10 -10.05
CA PHE A 29 8.39 20.96 -8.88
C PHE A 29 9.80 21.57 -8.72
N CYS A 30 10.85 20.76 -8.89
CA CYS A 30 12.24 21.20 -8.67
C CYS A 30 13.03 21.37 -9.96
N ASN A 31 12.48 20.93 -11.10
CA ASN A 31 13.14 20.90 -12.40
C ASN A 31 14.47 20.13 -12.39
N GLN A 32 14.57 19.09 -11.54
CA GLN A 32 15.72 18.17 -11.44
C GLN A 32 15.31 16.75 -11.86
N ASN A 33 16.31 15.94 -12.19
CA ASN A 33 16.21 14.52 -12.55
C ASN A 33 17.19 13.63 -11.75
N ASP A 34 17.65 14.11 -10.60
CA ASP A 34 18.63 13.46 -9.72
C ASP A 34 18.01 12.48 -8.70
N SER A 35 16.69 12.29 -8.77
CA SER A 35 15.88 11.46 -7.88
C SER A 35 14.93 10.62 -8.72
N PRO A 36 14.50 9.43 -8.25
CA PRO A 36 13.44 8.68 -8.90
C PRO A 36 12.19 9.54 -9.14
N ILE A 37 11.53 9.33 -10.28
CA ILE A 37 10.40 10.11 -10.79
C ILE A 37 9.21 9.19 -11.07
N ILE A 38 8.01 9.70 -10.80
CA ILE A 38 6.75 9.18 -11.32
C ILE A 38 6.30 10.09 -12.45
N GLU A 39 5.97 9.50 -13.60
CA GLU A 39 5.15 10.16 -14.61
C GLU A 39 3.68 9.99 -14.20
N LEU A 40 2.98 11.11 -14.01
CA LEU A 40 1.60 11.11 -13.54
C LEU A 40 0.66 10.75 -14.67
N ASP A 41 -0.22 9.79 -14.40
CA ASP A 41 -1.33 9.39 -15.26
C ASP A 41 -2.62 9.29 -14.43
N ASP A 42 -3.69 8.75 -15.03
CA ASP A 42 -5.00 8.62 -14.38
C ASP A 42 -5.04 7.56 -13.26
N THR A 43 -3.95 6.80 -13.05
CA THR A 43 -3.89 5.74 -12.03
C THR A 43 -3.48 6.28 -10.66
N LEU A 44 -2.81 7.43 -10.61
CA LEU A 44 -2.31 8.03 -9.36
C LEU A 44 -2.89 9.42 -9.13
N SER A 45 -3.60 9.58 -8.02
CA SER A 45 -4.10 10.88 -7.59
C SER A 45 -3.15 11.52 -6.58
N ILE A 46 -2.65 12.71 -6.90
CA ILE A 46 -1.77 13.49 -6.01
C ILE A 46 -2.49 14.67 -5.37
N ILE A 47 -2.08 14.98 -4.14
CA ILE A 47 -2.52 16.13 -3.36
C ILE A 47 -1.44 17.21 -3.46
N THR A 48 -1.80 18.38 -3.99
CA THR A 48 -0.89 19.52 -4.09
C THR A 48 -1.63 20.85 -3.87
N THR A 49 -0.87 21.89 -3.54
CA THR A 49 -1.30 23.29 -3.57
C THR A 49 -0.93 24.00 -4.86
N SER A 50 -0.13 23.37 -5.73
CA SER A 50 0.20 23.92 -7.05
C SER A 50 -1.05 24.01 -7.91
N SER A 51 -1.21 25.13 -8.60
CA SER A 51 -2.23 25.33 -9.63
C SER A 51 -1.75 24.93 -11.03
N GLU A 52 -0.47 24.57 -11.18
CA GLU A 52 0.12 24.19 -12.45
C GLU A 52 -0.19 22.73 -12.79
N SER A 53 -0.28 22.43 -14.09
CA SER A 53 -0.38 21.05 -14.55
C SER A 53 0.93 20.32 -14.28
N LEU A 54 0.89 19.35 -13.37
CA LEU A 54 2.03 18.51 -13.05
C LEU A 54 2.02 17.28 -13.95
N THR A 55 3.16 16.98 -14.55
CA THR A 55 3.32 15.76 -15.36
C THR A 55 4.24 14.77 -14.69
N ASN A 56 5.28 15.24 -13.99
CA ASN A 56 6.30 14.38 -13.39
C ASN A 56 6.63 14.83 -11.99
N VAL A 57 6.67 13.92 -11.02
CA VAL A 57 7.00 14.25 -9.62
C VAL A 57 8.12 13.36 -9.10
N CYS A 58 9.11 13.93 -8.43
CA CYS A 58 10.23 13.15 -7.87
C CYS A 58 10.03 12.82 -6.40
N LEU A 59 10.72 11.77 -5.97
CA LEU A 59 10.73 11.30 -4.58
C LEU A 59 11.29 12.35 -3.60
N ASN A 60 12.32 13.11 -4.00
CA ASN A 60 12.82 14.21 -3.17
C ASN A 60 11.75 15.29 -2.89
N CYS A 61 10.93 15.65 -3.87
CA CYS A 61 9.85 16.62 -3.67
C CYS A 61 8.73 16.07 -2.76
N LEU A 62 8.56 14.74 -2.69
CA LEU A 62 7.68 14.10 -1.71
C LEU A 62 8.23 14.28 -0.31
N TYR A 63 9.53 14.03 -0.11
CA TYR A 63 10.21 14.22 1.18
C TYR A 63 10.20 15.67 1.65
N GLU A 64 10.33 16.62 0.72
CA GLU A 64 10.18 18.05 0.96
C GLU A 64 8.73 18.49 1.18
N LYS A 65 7.76 17.57 1.12
CA LYS A 65 6.33 17.81 1.34
C LYS A 65 5.70 18.80 0.34
N LYS A 66 6.21 18.83 -0.89
CA LYS A 66 5.64 19.65 -1.97
C LYS A 66 4.34 19.06 -2.54
N TYR A 67 4.15 17.75 -2.37
CA TYR A 67 2.93 17.04 -2.70
C TYR A 67 2.76 15.83 -1.77
N ALA A 68 1.63 15.16 -1.93
CA ALA A 68 1.24 13.92 -1.27
C ALA A 68 0.42 13.07 -2.25
N PHE A 69 0.00 11.87 -1.83
CA PHE A 69 -0.89 10.99 -2.58
C PHE A 69 -2.25 10.90 -1.88
N GLU A 70 -3.32 10.77 -2.67
CA GLU A 70 -4.52 10.12 -2.18
C GLU A 70 -4.22 8.64 -1.97
N GLN A 71 -4.64 8.09 -0.83
CA GLN A 71 -4.31 6.73 -0.43
C GLN A 71 -5.58 5.95 -0.12
N GLN A 72 -5.57 4.64 -0.36
CA GLN A 72 -6.62 3.75 0.14
C GLN A 72 -6.10 2.99 1.37
N ALA A 73 -6.90 2.90 2.41
CA ALA A 73 -6.63 2.07 3.57
C ALA A 73 -7.83 1.17 3.85
N GLU A 74 -7.65 0.15 4.69
CA GLU A 74 -8.80 -0.62 5.14
C GLU A 74 -9.85 0.29 5.80
N GLY A 75 -11.08 0.28 5.28
CA GLY A 75 -12.17 1.15 5.72
C GLY A 75 -12.36 2.44 4.89
N GLY A 76 -11.49 2.78 3.94
CA GLY A 76 -11.79 3.86 2.99
C GLY A 76 -10.57 4.58 2.42
N TYR A 77 -10.79 5.85 2.05
CA TYR A 77 -9.88 6.63 1.22
C TYR A 77 -9.42 7.91 1.95
N LEU A 78 -8.13 8.17 1.89
CA LEU A 78 -7.47 9.36 2.40
C LEU A 78 -7.33 10.38 1.29
N ILE A 79 -8.34 11.23 1.13
CA ILE A 79 -8.36 12.29 0.12
C ILE A 79 -7.84 13.61 0.70
N LYS A 80 -7.59 14.63 -0.14
CA LYS A 80 -6.93 15.90 0.24
C LYS A 80 -7.23 16.40 1.66
N ASP A 81 -8.49 16.69 1.96
CA ASP A 81 -8.91 17.35 3.22
C ASP A 81 -9.77 16.48 4.15
N SER A 82 -10.00 15.21 3.81
CA SER A 82 -10.88 14.34 4.60
C SER A 82 -10.57 12.85 4.43
N ILE A 83 -11.33 12.03 5.16
CA ILE A 83 -11.45 10.59 4.95
C ILE A 83 -12.81 10.38 4.29
N LEU A 84 -12.86 9.59 3.23
CA LEU A 84 -14.10 9.10 2.62
C LEU A 84 -14.21 7.61 2.94
N THR A 85 -15.20 7.21 3.74
CA THR A 85 -15.31 5.78 4.08
C THR A 85 -15.80 4.96 2.90
N GLU A 86 -15.50 3.66 2.92
CA GLU A 86 -15.92 2.73 1.87
C GLU A 86 -17.44 2.77 1.65
N SER A 87 -18.21 2.82 2.74
CA SER A 87 -19.68 2.87 2.71
C SER A 87 -20.26 4.24 2.38
N GLU A 88 -19.48 5.30 2.44
CA GLU A 88 -19.84 6.60 1.86
C GLU A 88 -19.66 6.60 0.34
N LYS A 89 -18.56 6.01 -0.14
CA LYS A 89 -18.30 5.83 -1.57
C LYS A 89 -19.27 4.85 -2.23
N TYR A 90 -19.58 3.76 -1.52
CA TYR A 90 -20.44 2.67 -1.98
C TYR A 90 -21.60 2.42 -1.00
N PRO A 91 -22.67 3.24 -1.03
CA PRO A 91 -23.75 3.18 -0.04
C PRO A 91 -24.48 1.83 0.05
N TYR A 92 -24.41 0.99 -0.99
CA TYR A 92 -25.00 -0.35 -0.97
C TYR A 92 -24.32 -1.28 0.02
N LEU A 93 -23.05 -1.04 0.39
CA LEU A 93 -22.31 -1.86 1.34
C LEU A 93 -22.98 -1.88 2.70
N LYS A 94 -23.64 -0.79 3.13
CA LYS A 94 -24.40 -0.73 4.40
C LYS A 94 -25.53 -1.77 4.52
N LYS A 95 -25.93 -2.38 3.40
CA LYS A 95 -26.95 -3.42 3.33
C LYS A 95 -26.36 -4.84 3.24
N SER A 96 -25.05 -4.99 3.09
CA SER A 96 -24.42 -6.31 3.05
C SER A 96 -24.46 -6.95 4.45
N SER A 97 -24.44 -8.28 4.48
CA SER A 97 -24.33 -9.05 5.74
C SER A 97 -23.06 -8.73 6.51
N ASP A 98 -22.00 -8.37 5.78
CA ASP A 98 -20.64 -8.30 6.30
C ASP A 98 -20.29 -6.88 6.76
N TYR A 99 -21.15 -5.89 6.46
CA TYR A 99 -20.90 -4.50 6.83
C TYR A 99 -20.68 -4.32 8.33
N ALA A 100 -21.57 -4.88 9.15
CA ALA A 100 -21.50 -4.68 10.59
C ALA A 100 -20.31 -5.44 11.22
N SER A 101 -19.94 -6.60 10.68
CA SER A 101 -18.93 -7.49 11.25
C SER A 101 -17.52 -7.21 10.76
N ASP A 102 -17.35 -6.76 9.52
CA ASP A 102 -16.04 -6.57 8.89
C ASP A 102 -15.76 -5.10 8.55
N LEU A 103 -16.64 -4.47 7.77
CA LEU A 103 -16.34 -3.14 7.23
C LEU A 103 -16.46 -2.02 8.27
N LEU A 104 -17.54 -1.99 9.06
CA LEU A 104 -17.80 -0.94 10.04
C LEU A 104 -16.67 -0.80 11.08
N PRO A 105 -16.11 -1.89 11.66
CA PRO A 105 -14.93 -1.78 12.52
C PRO A 105 -13.73 -1.11 11.85
N LYS A 106 -13.45 -1.43 10.57
CA LYS A 106 -12.36 -0.83 9.79
C LYS A 106 -12.61 0.66 9.54
N GLU A 107 -13.83 1.04 9.17
CA GLU A 107 -14.22 2.45 9.00
C GLU A 107 -14.06 3.24 10.31
N GLN A 108 -14.52 2.67 11.43
CA GLN A 108 -14.39 3.31 12.74
C GLN A 108 -12.94 3.47 13.18
N ALA A 109 -12.10 2.45 12.95
CA ALA A 109 -10.67 2.52 13.23
C ALA A 109 -9.99 3.61 12.39
N LEU A 110 -10.33 3.70 11.10
CA LEU A 110 -9.78 4.73 10.21
C LEU A 110 -10.20 6.14 10.62
N LEU A 111 -11.48 6.34 10.96
CA LEU A 111 -12.00 7.63 11.43
C LEU A 111 -11.45 8.06 12.79
N ALA A 112 -11.07 7.11 13.64
CA ALA A 112 -10.46 7.37 14.94
C ALA A 112 -8.94 7.63 14.85
N MET A 113 -8.34 7.47 13.66
CA MET A 113 -6.90 7.62 13.45
C MET A 113 -6.44 9.07 13.66
N ASP A 114 -5.32 9.25 14.36
CA ASP A 114 -4.72 10.57 14.55
C ASP A 114 -4.39 11.22 13.21
N LYS A 115 -4.75 12.50 13.04
CA LYS A 115 -4.48 13.27 11.82
C LYS A 115 -3.01 13.23 11.40
N SER A 116 -2.08 13.20 12.35
CA SER A 116 -0.64 13.11 12.05
C SER A 116 -0.26 11.80 11.36
N LYS A 117 -0.92 10.68 11.68
CA LYS A 117 -0.70 9.39 11.02
C LYS A 117 -1.28 9.37 9.62
N ILE A 118 -2.46 9.97 9.43
CA ILE A 118 -3.08 10.19 8.11
C ILE A 118 -2.17 11.01 7.21
N ASP A 119 -1.68 12.15 7.72
CA ASP A 119 -0.80 13.04 6.99
C ASP A 119 0.55 12.39 6.65
N GLU A 120 1.03 11.49 7.52
CA GLU A 120 2.25 10.72 7.25
C GLU A 120 2.03 9.67 6.16
N LEU A 121 0.88 8.99 6.15
CA LEU A 121 0.55 8.00 5.12
C LEU A 121 0.37 8.65 3.75
N LYS A 122 -0.28 9.81 3.68
CA LYS A 122 -0.38 10.61 2.44
C LYS A 122 0.99 11.00 1.87
N ARG A 123 2.04 11.06 2.68
CA ARG A 123 3.42 11.35 2.26
C ARG A 123 4.26 10.10 2.03
N THR A 124 3.66 8.93 2.15
CA THR A 124 4.28 7.66 1.81
C THR A 124 3.97 7.35 0.35
N PRO A 125 4.95 6.93 -0.48
CA PRO A 125 4.68 6.41 -1.82
C PRO A 125 3.68 5.26 -1.78
N PRO A 126 2.69 5.20 -2.68
CA PRO A 126 1.91 3.98 -2.86
C PRO A 126 2.82 2.86 -3.37
N PHE A 127 2.56 1.64 -2.91
CA PHE A 127 3.18 0.44 -3.48
C PHE A 127 2.46 0.03 -4.77
N ARG A 128 3.17 -0.67 -5.65
CA ARG A 128 2.65 -1.09 -6.95
C ARG A 128 1.70 -2.28 -6.75
N ALA A 129 0.41 -2.04 -6.98
CA ALA A 129 -0.63 -3.06 -6.84
C ALA A 129 -1.47 -3.20 -8.10
N TRP A 130 -2.10 -4.36 -8.31
CA TRP A 130 -2.93 -4.64 -9.49
C TRP A 130 -4.29 -3.92 -9.44
N GLN A 131 -5.01 -4.03 -8.32
CA GLN A 131 -6.34 -3.47 -8.08
C GLN A 131 -6.33 -2.34 -7.04
N GLY A 132 -5.14 -1.78 -6.76
CA GLY A 132 -4.95 -0.62 -5.90
C GLY A 132 -4.20 -0.93 -4.60
N ALA A 133 -3.46 0.07 -4.13
CA ALA A 133 -2.64 -0.03 -2.93
C ALA A 133 -3.49 0.17 -1.67
N ILE A 134 -3.84 -0.92 -0.98
CA ILE A 134 -4.64 -0.89 0.24
C ILE A 134 -3.73 -0.98 1.47
N TRP A 135 -3.68 0.09 2.25
CA TRP A 135 -2.92 0.15 3.49
C TRP A 135 -3.64 -0.55 4.65
N LEU A 136 -2.97 -1.54 5.27
CA LEU A 136 -3.50 -2.25 6.44
C LEU A 136 -3.25 -1.46 7.73
N VAL A 137 -4.13 -1.66 8.72
CA VAL A 137 -4.10 -1.00 10.04
C VAL A 137 -3.94 -2.05 11.14
N HIS A 138 -3.08 -1.77 12.12
CA HIS A 138 -2.94 -2.62 13.30
C HIS A 138 -2.48 -1.76 14.49
N CYS A 139 -2.91 -2.08 15.71
CA CYS A 139 -2.51 -1.34 16.91
C CYS A 139 -2.80 0.17 16.81
N ASN A 140 -3.92 0.53 16.15
CA ASN A 140 -4.34 1.92 15.96
C ASN A 140 -3.30 2.78 15.19
N ASP A 141 -2.58 2.17 14.24
CA ASP A 141 -1.65 2.82 13.33
C ASP A 141 -1.61 2.06 12.00
N PHE A 142 -1.11 2.69 10.94
CA PHE A 142 -0.88 2.00 9.67
C PHE A 142 0.30 1.03 9.80
N MET A 143 0.21 -0.11 9.15
CA MET A 143 1.29 -1.06 9.05
C MET A 143 2.32 -0.61 7.99
N THR A 144 3.55 -1.08 8.13
CA THR A 144 4.61 -0.84 7.14
C THR A 144 4.52 -1.88 6.04
N PHE A 145 4.35 -1.46 4.80
CA PHE A 145 4.53 -2.33 3.63
C PHE A 145 6.00 -2.78 3.54
N VAL A 146 6.23 -4.09 3.45
CA VAL A 146 7.57 -4.71 3.47
C VAL A 146 7.90 -5.50 2.21
N GLY A 147 7.16 -5.28 1.13
CA GLY A 147 7.38 -5.89 -0.18
C GLY A 147 6.34 -6.93 -0.55
N THR A 148 6.43 -7.41 -1.78
CA THR A 148 5.71 -8.59 -2.24
C THR A 148 6.44 -9.85 -1.76
N TRP A 149 5.69 -10.84 -1.28
CA TRP A 149 6.26 -12.08 -0.75
C TRP A 149 6.05 -13.27 -1.67
N GLU A 150 7.11 -14.04 -1.81
CA GLU A 150 7.11 -15.35 -2.45
C GLU A 150 7.33 -16.46 -1.42
N HIS A 151 7.30 -17.72 -1.88
CA HIS A 151 7.43 -18.90 -1.03
C HIS A 151 8.57 -18.80 0.01
N GLU A 152 9.76 -18.35 -0.44
CA GLU A 152 10.95 -18.22 0.37
C GLU A 152 10.81 -17.19 1.49
N ASP A 153 10.05 -16.12 1.27
CA ASP A 153 9.79 -15.09 2.28
C ASP A 153 8.90 -15.65 3.40
N PHE A 154 7.87 -16.42 3.06
CA PHE A 154 7.05 -17.09 4.07
C PHE A 154 7.88 -18.06 4.91
N ILE A 155 8.80 -18.83 4.33
CA ILE A 155 9.72 -19.69 5.09
C ILE A 155 10.55 -18.84 6.05
N LYS A 156 11.20 -17.81 5.52
CA LYS A 156 12.13 -16.95 6.25
C LYS A 156 11.48 -16.23 7.44
N HIS A 157 10.23 -15.82 7.30
CA HIS A 157 9.51 -15.06 8.33
C HIS A 157 8.65 -15.94 9.25
N SER A 158 8.36 -17.19 8.87
CA SER A 158 7.65 -18.13 9.72
C SER A 158 8.46 -18.52 10.98
N PRO A 159 7.87 -18.50 12.18
CA PRO A 159 8.59 -18.83 13.42
C PRO A 159 9.14 -20.26 13.49
N ASP A 160 8.49 -21.20 12.79
CA ASP A 160 8.81 -22.64 12.82
C ASP A 160 9.19 -23.21 11.44
N GLY A 161 9.42 -22.34 10.44
CA GLY A 161 9.73 -22.74 9.07
C GLY A 161 8.53 -23.23 8.26
N LYS A 162 7.30 -23.21 8.81
CA LYS A 162 6.09 -23.69 8.13
C LYS A 162 5.40 -22.57 7.36
N ALA A 163 5.86 -22.35 6.14
CA ALA A 163 5.37 -21.28 5.27
C ALA A 163 3.84 -21.30 5.01
N GLN A 164 3.24 -22.46 4.70
CA GLN A 164 1.78 -22.56 4.50
C GLN A 164 0.99 -22.11 5.72
N LYS A 165 1.34 -22.68 6.89
CA LYS A 165 0.68 -22.34 8.16
C LYS A 165 0.81 -20.85 8.47
N PHE A 166 2.00 -20.30 8.20
CA PHE A 166 2.25 -18.88 8.44
C PHE A 166 1.46 -17.99 7.49
N PHE A 167 1.36 -18.35 6.20
CA PHE A 167 0.50 -17.67 5.23
C PHE A 167 -0.96 -17.66 5.69
N GLU A 168 -1.50 -18.80 6.11
CA GLU A 168 -2.88 -18.92 6.62
C GLU A 168 -3.12 -18.06 7.88
N GLU A 169 -2.09 -17.83 8.70
CA GLU A 169 -2.18 -17.00 9.90
C GLU A 169 -2.18 -15.49 9.61
N ILE A 170 -1.52 -15.05 8.54
CA ILE A 170 -1.31 -13.61 8.26
C ILE A 170 -2.13 -13.10 7.08
N CYS A 171 -2.74 -13.98 6.29
CA CYS A 171 -3.52 -13.61 5.13
C CYS A 171 -4.96 -13.24 5.53
N ASP A 172 -5.40 -12.04 5.19
CA ASP A 172 -6.76 -11.60 5.49
C ASP A 172 -7.80 -12.21 4.51
N ASN A 173 -7.38 -12.67 3.33
CA ASN A 173 -8.25 -13.13 2.24
C ASN A 173 -7.56 -14.19 1.34
N GLY A 174 -7.42 -15.44 1.78
CA GLY A 174 -6.63 -16.38 0.97
C GLY A 174 -6.73 -17.87 1.27
N ASP A 175 -7.79 -18.31 1.95
CA ASP A 175 -7.98 -19.73 2.25
C ASP A 175 -7.79 -20.59 0.99
N ASP A 176 -7.00 -21.65 1.11
CA ASP A 176 -6.66 -22.61 0.04
C ASP A 176 -5.87 -22.08 -1.17
N LEU A 177 -5.40 -20.82 -1.17
CA LEU A 177 -4.62 -20.29 -2.30
C LEU A 177 -3.13 -20.68 -2.24
N TYR A 178 -2.60 -20.94 -1.05
CA TYR A 178 -1.16 -21.09 -0.82
C TYR A 178 -0.50 -22.07 -1.80
N GLU A 179 -0.94 -23.34 -1.82
CA GLU A 179 -0.31 -24.37 -2.67
C GLU A 179 -0.30 -24.00 -4.15
N SER A 180 -1.39 -23.40 -4.65
CA SER A 180 -1.53 -23.09 -6.07
C SER A 180 -0.85 -21.79 -6.50
N GLN A 181 -0.72 -20.81 -5.59
CA GLN A 181 -0.26 -19.45 -5.92
C GLN A 181 1.11 -19.11 -5.34
N PHE A 182 1.45 -19.61 -4.15
CA PHE A 182 2.62 -19.18 -3.36
C PHE A 182 3.47 -20.35 -2.84
N GLY A 183 3.04 -21.58 -3.06
CA GLY A 183 3.73 -22.78 -2.63
C GLY A 183 4.99 -23.07 -3.47
N PRO A 184 5.84 -24.00 -3.02
CA PRO A 184 7.08 -24.36 -3.72
C PRO A 184 6.82 -24.98 -5.11
N GLN A 185 5.60 -25.47 -5.34
CA GLN A 185 5.14 -26.03 -6.60
C GLN A 185 3.94 -25.23 -7.14
N LYS A 186 3.96 -23.90 -6.98
CA LYS A 186 2.90 -23.01 -7.48
C LYS A 186 2.61 -23.28 -8.96
N SER A 187 1.34 -23.10 -9.32
CA SER A 187 0.83 -23.33 -10.68
C SER A 187 1.58 -22.48 -11.70
N ALA A 188 1.71 -22.99 -12.94
CA ALA A 188 2.14 -22.17 -14.07
C ALA A 188 1.16 -21.02 -14.40
N HIS A 189 -0.05 -21.08 -13.84
CA HIS A 189 -1.09 -20.06 -13.92
C HIS A 189 -1.23 -19.28 -12.59
N ALA A 190 -0.18 -19.22 -11.78
CA ALA A 190 -0.17 -18.38 -10.59
C ALA A 190 -0.13 -16.90 -11.01
N GLU A 191 -1.21 -16.18 -10.71
CA GLU A 191 -1.41 -14.77 -11.10
C GLU A 191 -1.70 -13.88 -9.89
N CYS A 192 -1.65 -14.45 -8.69
CA CYS A 192 -1.83 -13.73 -7.43
C CYS A 192 -0.52 -13.12 -6.94
N THR A 193 -0.61 -11.94 -6.35
CA THR A 193 0.47 -11.25 -5.64
C THR A 193 0.10 -11.11 -4.17
N PHE A 194 1.03 -11.40 -3.26
CA PHE A 194 0.83 -11.19 -1.83
C PHE A 194 1.58 -9.94 -1.38
N TYR A 195 0.85 -8.94 -0.86
CA TYR A 195 1.44 -7.71 -0.33
C TYR A 195 1.61 -7.83 1.18
N ALA A 196 2.86 -7.88 1.64
CA ALA A 196 3.17 -8.10 3.05
C ALA A 196 3.32 -6.79 3.83
N PHE A 197 2.79 -6.79 5.04
CA PHE A 197 2.82 -5.67 5.96
C PHE A 197 3.32 -6.11 7.34
N GLU A 198 4.09 -5.25 8.00
CA GLU A 198 4.57 -5.43 9.38
C GLU A 198 3.98 -4.35 10.28
N CYS A 199 3.37 -4.74 11.40
CA CYS A 199 2.91 -3.79 12.40
C CYS A 199 4.12 -3.10 13.05
N ILE A 200 4.17 -1.76 13.02
CA ILE A 200 5.29 -1.01 13.59
C ILE A 200 5.44 -1.20 15.10
N HIS A 201 4.35 -1.54 15.80
CA HIS A 201 4.28 -1.65 17.26
C HIS A 201 4.58 -3.07 17.76
N CYS A 202 3.85 -4.07 17.28
CA CYS A 202 3.96 -5.46 17.77
C CYS A 202 4.77 -6.38 16.85
N LYS A 203 5.18 -5.91 15.66
CA LYS A 203 5.94 -6.68 14.65
C LYS A 203 5.20 -7.88 14.08
N GLN A 204 3.89 -7.99 14.31
CA GLN A 204 3.06 -8.98 13.65
C GLN A 204 2.92 -8.65 12.17
N TYR A 205 2.91 -9.70 11.35
CA TYR A 205 2.69 -9.59 9.92
C TYR A 205 1.20 -9.76 9.58
N ARG A 206 0.76 -9.03 8.57
CA ARG A 206 -0.49 -9.26 7.84
C ARG A 206 -0.19 -9.11 6.35
N GLY A 207 -1.07 -9.62 5.51
CA GLY A 207 -1.05 -9.29 4.09
C GLY A 207 -2.36 -9.62 3.43
N TYR A 208 -2.54 -9.06 2.25
CA TYR A 208 -3.68 -9.35 1.41
C TYR A 208 -3.21 -9.81 0.04
N ILE A 209 -4.10 -10.51 -0.64
CA ILE A 209 -3.87 -11.03 -1.98
C ILE A 209 -4.68 -10.21 -2.98
N ASP A 210 -4.04 -9.94 -4.10
CA ASP A 210 -4.63 -9.37 -5.29
C ASP A 210 -4.22 -10.17 -6.52
N ASN A 211 -4.97 -10.06 -7.60
CA ASN A 211 -4.70 -10.75 -8.85
C ASN A 211 -4.77 -9.81 -10.06
N ALA A 212 -3.90 -10.10 -11.03
CA ALA A 212 -3.80 -9.39 -12.31
C ALA A 212 -4.98 -9.69 -13.25
#